data_AF-A0A2Z6A477-F1
#
_entry.id   AF-A0A2Z6A477-F1
#
_cell.length_a   1.000
_cell.length_b   1.000
_cell.length_c   1.000
_cell.angle_alpha   90.00
_cell.angle_beta   90.00
_cell.angle_gamma   90.00
#
_symmetry.space_group_name_H-M   'P 1'
#
loop_
_entity.id
_entity.type
_entity.pdbx_description
1 polymer ?
#
loop_
_entity_poly.entity_id
_entity_poly.type
_entity_poly.pdbx_seq_one_letter_code
_entity_poly.pdbx_strand_id
1 'polypeptide(L)'
;HYPINFVTPGIMLPGALMLDFTLYLTRNWLVTALVGGGFFGLLFYPGNWPIFGPTHLPIVVEGTLLSMADYMGHLYVRTGTPEYVRHIEQGSLRTFGGHTTVIA
;
A
#
# COMPACT_ATOMS: atom_id res chain seq x y z
N HIS A 1 -18.88 -2.01 14.74
CA HIS A 1 -17.84 -3.03 14.53
C HIS A 1 -17.38 -2.96 13.09
N TYR A 2 -16.08 -2.97 12.83
CA TYR A 2 -15.51 -2.90 11.47
C TYR A 2 -15.12 -4.31 11.00
N PRO A 3 -15.28 -4.63 9.70
CA PRO A 3 -14.92 -5.94 9.18
C PRO A 3 -13.40 -6.05 9.05
N ILE A 4 -12.87 -7.27 9.20
CA ILE A 4 -11.43 -7.48 9.28
C ILE A 4 -10.71 -7.09 7.99
N ASN A 5 -11.34 -7.34 6.84
CA ASN A 5 -10.83 -6.98 5.51
C ASN A 5 -10.73 -5.46 5.26
N PHE A 6 -11.37 -4.64 6.10
CA PHE A 6 -11.27 -3.18 6.04
C PHE A 6 -10.15 -2.64 6.94
N VAL A 7 -9.77 -3.37 7.98
CA VAL A 7 -8.75 -2.98 8.96
C VAL A 7 -7.52 -3.89 8.92
N THR A 8 -7.32 -4.64 7.83
CA THR A 8 -6.13 -5.48 7.65
C THR A 8 -4.87 -4.62 7.61
N PRO A 9 -3.84 -4.96 8.41
CA PRO A 9 -2.57 -4.24 8.38
C PRO A 9 -1.79 -4.54 7.10
N GLY A 10 -0.92 -3.60 6.70
CA GLY A 10 0.10 -3.87 5.70
C GLY A 10 1.19 -4.79 6.24
N ILE A 11 1.79 -5.60 5.37
CA ILE A 11 2.89 -6.49 5.72
C ILE A 11 4.24 -5.85 5.40
N MET A 12 5.20 -6.03 6.31
CA MET A 12 6.60 -5.60 6.14
C MET A 12 7.57 -6.78 6.00
N LEU A 13 7.05 -8.01 6.07
CA LEU A 13 7.84 -9.25 6.11
C LEU A 13 8.79 -9.41 4.92
N PRO A 14 8.36 -9.21 3.65
CA PRO A 14 9.27 -9.39 2.50
C PRO A 14 10.47 -8.44 2.54
N GLY A 15 10.25 -7.18 2.89
CA GLY A 15 11.31 -6.19 3.03
C GLY A 15 12.23 -6.49 4.23
N ALA A 16 11.66 -6.87 5.37
CA ALA A 16 12.42 -7.20 6.57
C ALA A 16 13.35 -8.40 6.34
N LEU A 17 12.88 -9.44 5.64
CA LEU A 17 13.72 -10.58 5.29
C LEU A 17 14.91 -10.19 4.39
N MET A 18 14.72 -9.25 3.46
CA MET A 18 15.84 -8.76 2.64
C MET A 18 16.86 -7.96 3.46
N LEU A 19 16.42 -7.18 4.45
CA LEU A 19 17.32 -6.52 5.39
C LEU A 19 18.15 -7.55 6.17
N ASP A 20 17.50 -8.58 6.71
CA ASP A 20 18.18 -9.64 7.46
C ASP A 20 19.16 -10.43 6.58
N PHE A 21 18.77 -10.81 5.36
CA PHE A 21 19.64 -11.53 4.44
C PHE A 21 20.85 -10.70 4.01
N THR A 22 20.65 -9.42 3.70
CA THR A 22 21.76 -8.54 3.30
C THR A 22 22.74 -8.32 4.46
N LEU A 23 22.24 -8.11 5.68
CA LEU A 23 23.10 -8.00 6.87
C LEU A 23 23.81 -9.31 7.18
N TYR A 24 23.12 -10.44 7.10
CA TYR A 24 23.69 -11.76 7.38
C TYR A 24 24.82 -12.12 6.41
N LEU A 25 24.62 -11.89 5.10
CA LEU A 25 25.58 -12.23 4.06
C LEU A 25 26.78 -11.28 4.02
N THR A 26 26.55 -9.98 4.15
CA THR A 26 27.61 -8.98 4.00
C THR A 26 28.27 -8.58 5.31
N ARG A 27 27.61 -8.82 6.44
CA ARG A 27 28.02 -8.42 7.80
C ARG A 27 28.44 -6.94 7.89
N ASN A 28 27.89 -6.10 7.01
CA ASN A 28 28.27 -4.71 6.88
C ASN A 28 27.01 -3.83 6.86
N TRP A 29 26.89 -3.00 7.88
CA TRP A 29 25.75 -2.11 8.06
C TRP A 29 25.59 -1.09 6.91
N LEU A 30 26.68 -0.62 6.29
CA LEU A 30 26.62 0.30 5.15
C LEU A 30 25.99 -0.38 3.94
N VAL A 31 26.35 -1.63 3.68
CA VAL A 31 25.80 -2.39 2.54
C VAL A 31 24.34 -2.74 2.79
N THR A 32 23.97 -3.12 4.02
CA THR A 32 22.58 -3.33 4.42
C THR A 32 21.74 -2.07 4.25
N ALA A 33 22.25 -0.91 4.66
CA ALA A 33 21.52 0.36 4.55
C ALA A 33 21.21 0.72 3.09
N LEU A 34 22.18 0.53 2.19
CA LEU A 34 22.01 0.85 0.77
C LEU A 34 21.17 -0.20 0.03
N VAL A 35 21.59 -1.46 0.09
CA VAL A 35 21.01 -2.55 -0.70
C VAL A 35 19.76 -3.09 -0.02
N GLY A 36 19.87 -3.46 1.26
CA GLY A 36 18.73 -3.95 2.03
C GLY A 36 17.64 -2.91 2.20
N GLY A 37 18.00 -1.65 2.48
CA GLY A 37 17.07 -0.51 2.54
C GLY A 37 16.37 -0.26 1.20
N GLY A 38 17.11 -0.30 0.09
CA GLY A 38 16.53 -0.19 -1.26
C GLY A 38 15.51 -1.29 -1.55
N PHE A 39 15.85 -2.55 -1.26
CA PHE A 39 14.92 -3.67 -1.43
C PHE A 39 13.73 -3.60 -0.48
N PHE A 40 13.91 -3.06 0.74
CA PHE A 40 12.81 -2.88 1.68
C PHE A 40 11.70 -1.99 1.09
N GLY A 41 12.08 -0.84 0.50
CA GLY A 41 11.13 0.04 -0.16
C GLY A 41 10.49 -0.63 -1.39
N LEU A 42 11.30 -1.19 -2.27
CA LEU A 42 10.82 -1.79 -3.53
C LEU A 42 9.87 -2.98 -3.32
N LEU A 43 10.07 -3.79 -2.28
CA LEU A 43 9.24 -4.97 -2.01
C LEU A 43 7.99 -4.66 -1.18
N PHE A 44 7.84 -3.45 -0.67
CA PHE A 44 6.69 -3.10 0.15
C PHE A 44 5.37 -3.21 -0.63
N TYR A 45 5.26 -2.53 -1.78
CA TYR A 45 4.03 -2.57 -2.58
C TYR A 45 3.75 -3.96 -3.19
N PRO A 46 4.71 -4.63 -3.85
CA PRO A 46 4.50 -5.99 -4.38
C PRO A 46 4.18 -7.02 -3.30
N GLY A 47 4.79 -6.90 -2.11
CA GLY A 47 4.52 -7.79 -0.99
C GLY A 47 3.09 -7.66 -0.45
N ASN A 48 2.53 -6.45 -0.49
CA ASN A 48 1.16 -6.18 -0.04
C ASN A 48 0.09 -6.48 -1.11
N TRP A 49 0.48 -6.56 -2.38
CA TRP A 49 -0.46 -6.76 -3.49
C TRP A 49 -1.34 -8.02 -3.40
N PRO A 50 -0.87 -9.20 -2.94
CA PRO A 50 -1.73 -10.38 -2.79
C PRO A 50 -2.89 -10.19 -1.80
N ILE A 51 -2.75 -9.28 -0.84
CA ILE A 51 -3.76 -8.99 0.20
C ILE A 51 -4.72 -7.91 -0.28
N PHE A 52 -4.19 -6.81 -0.82
CA PHE A 52 -4.99 -5.63 -1.20
C PHE A 52 -5.39 -5.60 -2.67
N GLY A 53 -4.80 -6.41 -3.54
CA GLY A 53 -5.14 -6.48 -4.96
C GLY A 53 -6.65 -6.67 -5.21
N PRO A 54 -7.34 -7.60 -4.51
CA PRO A 54 -8.78 -7.78 -4.65
C PRO A 54 -9.62 -6.55 -4.28
N THR A 55 -9.14 -5.66 -3.40
CA THR A 55 -9.89 -4.46 -3.02
C THR A 55 -9.82 -3.33 -4.06
N HIS A 56 -8.95 -3.46 -5.07
CA HIS A 56 -8.85 -2.52 -6.19
C HIS A 56 -9.82 -2.83 -7.33
N LEU A 57 -10.61 -3.91 -7.23
CA LEU A 57 -11.60 -4.25 -8.26
C LEU A 57 -12.65 -3.13 -8.39
N PRO A 58 -12.99 -2.73 -9.63
CA PRO A 58 -13.99 -1.70 -9.87
C PRO A 58 -15.39 -2.23 -9.60
N ILE A 59 -16.20 -1.42 -8.93
CA ILE A 59 -17.62 -1.65 -8.72
C ILE A 59 -18.40 -0.39 -9.10
N VAL A 60 -19.62 -0.56 -9.59
CA VAL A 60 -20.51 0.56 -9.91
C VAL A 60 -21.62 0.62 -8.88
N VAL A 61 -21.67 1.73 -8.14
CA VAL A 61 -22.67 1.98 -7.10
C VAL A 61 -23.35 3.31 -7.40
N GLU A 62 -24.68 3.30 -7.52
CA GLU A 62 -25.49 4.49 -7.79
C GLU A 62 -25.01 5.29 -9.03
N GLY A 63 -24.48 4.59 -10.04
CA GLY A 63 -23.97 5.20 -11.27
C GLY A 63 -22.54 5.76 -11.18
N THR A 64 -21.89 5.65 -10.02
CA THR A 64 -20.48 6.05 -9.81
C THR A 64 -19.56 4.85 -9.80
N LEU A 65 -18.37 5.00 -10.39
CA LEU A 65 -17.32 3.97 -10.34
C LEU A 65 -16.48 4.15 -9.07
N LEU A 66 -16.48 3.13 -8.22
CA LEU A 66 -15.73 3.09 -6.97
C LEU A 66 -14.84 1.84 -6.95
N SER A 67 -13.74 1.89 -6.21
CA SER A 67 -13.04 0.66 -5.83
C SER A 67 -13.81 -0.05 -4.71
N MET A 68 -13.65 -1.37 -4.59
CA MET A 68 -14.19 -2.10 -3.44
C MET A 68 -13.69 -1.50 -2.10
N ALA A 69 -12.43 -1.04 -2.04
CA ALA A 69 -11.88 -0.36 -0.87
C ALA A 69 -12.65 0.92 -0.49
N ASP A 70 -12.97 1.77 -1.46
CA ASP A 70 -13.71 3.01 -1.24
C ASP A 70 -15.16 2.74 -0.86
N TYR A 71 -15.76 1.71 -1.46
CA TYR A 71 -17.11 1.28 -1.11
C TYR A 71 -17.21 0.76 0.33
N MET A 72 -16.25 -0.05 0.79
CA MET A 72 -16.17 -0.44 2.19
C MET A 72 -16.05 0.79 3.11
N GLY A 73 -15.23 1.78 2.73
CA GLY A 73 -15.11 3.04 3.46
C GLY A 73 -16.39 3.89 3.48
N HIS A 74 -17.23 3.77 2.47
CA HIS A 74 -18.54 4.42 2.40
C HIS A 74 -19.60 3.69 3.24
N LEU A 75 -19.63 2.35 3.18
CA LEU A 75 -20.56 1.51 3.95
C LEU A 75 -20.33 1.56 5.45
N TYR A 76 -19.05 1.48 5.87
CA TYR A 76 -18.70 1.44 7.29
C TYR A 76 -18.38 2.84 7.81
N VAL A 77 -19.40 3.50 8.33
CA VAL A 77 -19.31 4.88 8.84
C VAL A 77 -18.24 5.01 9.93
N ARG A 78 -17.28 5.91 9.72
CA ARG A 78 -16.27 6.30 10.70
C ARG A 78 -16.55 7.71 11.20
N THR A 79 -17.10 7.82 12.41
CA THR A 79 -17.62 9.08 12.97
C THR A 79 -16.60 10.21 13.10
N GLY A 80 -15.31 9.89 13.22
CA GLY A 80 -14.22 10.87 13.37
C GLY A 80 -13.26 10.96 12.19
N THR A 81 -13.44 10.19 11.11
CA THR A 81 -12.53 10.16 9.96
C THR A 81 -13.29 10.25 8.64
N PRO A 82 -13.76 11.47 8.29
CA PRO A 82 -14.45 11.70 7.02
C PRO A 82 -13.50 11.54 5.83
N GLU A 83 -14.09 11.36 4.64
CA GLU A 83 -13.36 10.98 3.42
C GLU A 83 -12.26 11.99 3.01
N TYR A 84 -12.53 13.28 3.14
CA TYR A 84 -11.59 14.35 2.81
C TYR A 84 -10.33 14.42 3.70
N VAL A 85 -10.30 13.69 4.81
CA VAL A 85 -9.11 13.59 5.69
C VAL A 85 -8.09 12.58 5.13
N ARG A 86 -8.46 11.78 4.12
CA ARG A 86 -7.57 10.78 3.52
C ARG A 86 -6.46 11.45 2.70
N HIS A 87 -5.21 11.11 3.02
CA HIS A 87 -4.07 11.40 2.16
C HIS A 87 -3.85 10.23 1.21
N ILE A 88 -4.41 10.33 0.01
CA ILE A 88 -4.28 9.36 -1.08
C ILE A 88 -3.93 10.09 -2.38
N GLU A 89 -3.54 9.35 -3.41
CA GLU A 89 -3.31 9.92 -4.73
C GLU A 89 -4.61 10.54 -5.28
N GLN A 90 -4.58 11.82 -5.64
CA GLN A 90 -5.68 12.55 -6.32
C GLN A 90 -5.28 13.04 -7.73
N GLY A 91 -4.11 12.59 -8.21
CA GLY A 91 -3.49 13.09 -9.44
C GLY A 91 -2.87 14.48 -9.30
N SER A 92 -1.97 14.83 -10.20
CA SER A 92 -1.40 16.16 -10.32
C SER A 92 -1.11 16.49 -11.78
N LEU A 93 -1.01 17.77 -12.14
CA LEU A 93 -0.64 18.19 -13.51
C LEU A 93 0.76 17.74 -13.93
N ARG A 94 1.56 17.21 -13.00
CA ARG A 94 2.91 16.70 -13.23
C ARG A 94 3.00 15.17 -13.28
N THR A 95 1.90 14.45 -13.04
CA THR A 95 1.92 12.98 -13.00
C THR A 95 1.65 12.39 -14.37
N PHE A 96 2.54 11.50 -14.81
CA PHE A 96 2.24 10.53 -15.87
C PHE A 96 1.63 9.29 -15.22
N GLY A 97 0.37 8.99 -15.56
CA GLY A 97 -0.39 7.91 -14.92
C GLY A 97 0.25 6.53 -15.08
N GLY A 98 -0.06 5.62 -14.16
CA GLY A 98 0.41 4.23 -14.20
C GLY A 98 1.82 3.98 -13.67
N HIS A 99 2.61 5.02 -13.42
CA HIS A 99 3.98 4.90 -12.86
C HIS A 99 4.08 5.32 -11.39
N THR A 100 2.99 5.79 -10.79
CA THR A 100 3.01 6.35 -9.43
C THR A 100 3.48 5.37 -8.37
N THR A 101 3.10 4.10 -8.48
CA THR A 101 3.50 3.03 -7.54
C THR A 101 4.97 2.65 -7.59
N VAL A 102 5.64 2.86 -8.73
CA VAL A 102 7.07 2.54 -8.91
C VAL A 102 7.96 3.70 -8.47
N ILE A 103 7.43 4.93 -8.53
CA ILE A 103 8.17 6.16 -8.20
C ILE A 103 8.06 6.51 -6.71
N ALA A 104 6.93 6.16 -6.07
CA ALA A 104 6.68 6.40 -4.64
C ALA A 104 7.68 5.67 -3.73
#